data_AF-A0A4R3YIY0-F1
#
_entry.id   AF-A0A4R3YIY0-F1
#
_cell.length_a   1.000
_cell.length_b   1.000
_cell.length_c   1.000
_cell.angle_alpha   90.00
_cell.angle_beta   90.00
_cell.angle_gamma   90.00
#
_symmetry.space_group_name_H-M   'P 1'
#
loop_
_entity.id
_entity.type
_entity.pdbx_description
1 polymer ?
#
loop_
_entity_poly.entity_id
_entity_poly.type
_entity_poly.pdbx_seq_one_letter_code
_entity_poly.pdbx_strand_id
1 'polypeptide(L)'
;MKLSFRSSVLVTATLAGMLVLTACGKKEEQQPAAPAPSSTAPAAPAPASTAPAAASTVAAAPAAAPTAAPAAPVAASESLKVASVTLGNAVGNDKKVAKAKTSFVASDKIIYASVATEGTTAGATLTAKWIYQDGDTVTTVSDISQSISTDGPAVTTFKIQNPNEWPEGKYKVTVSLNGQAVGNEAFEVKKR
;
A
#
# COMPACT_ATOMS: atom_id res chain seq x y z
N MET A 1 21.37 49.53 20.65
CA MET A 1 22.43 49.02 21.55
C MET A 1 22.42 47.49 21.41
N LYS A 2 23.39 46.87 20.71
CA LYS A 2 24.62 46.22 21.26
C LYS A 2 24.24 45.04 22.18
N LEU A 3 24.50 43.76 21.89
CA LEU A 3 25.71 43.02 21.48
C LEU A 3 25.27 41.78 20.63
N SER A 4 25.83 41.39 19.48
CA SER A 4 27.21 40.95 19.16
C SER A 4 27.74 39.83 20.06
N PHE A 5 27.69 38.59 19.56
CA PHE A 5 28.74 37.59 19.78
C PHE A 5 29.04 36.87 18.47
N ARG A 6 30.23 37.18 17.93
CA ARG A 6 30.90 36.48 16.84
C ARG A 6 31.80 35.40 17.45
N SER A 7 32.09 34.37 16.65
CA SER A 7 33.24 33.46 16.77
C SER A 7 33.22 32.38 17.85
N SER A 8 33.17 31.13 17.38
CA SER A 8 34.07 30.08 17.88
C SER A 8 34.58 29.25 16.71
N VAL A 9 35.85 29.48 16.39
CA VAL A 9 36.71 28.70 15.50
C VAL A 9 37.58 27.82 16.39
N LEU A 10 37.61 26.50 16.10
CA LEU A 10 38.60 25.48 16.52
C LEU A 10 38.20 24.21 15.75
N VAL A 11 38.77 23.82 14.59
CA VAL A 11 40.13 23.38 14.19
C VAL A 11 40.51 21.97 14.70
N THR A 12 40.95 21.13 13.75
CA THR A 12 41.51 19.75 13.78
C THR A 12 40.48 18.60 13.74
N ALA A 13 40.61 17.53 12.94
CA ALA A 13 41.80 16.88 12.41
C ALA A 13 41.61 16.24 11.01
N THR A 14 42.73 16.18 10.30
CA THR A 14 43.04 15.53 9.02
C THR A 14 42.78 14.02 9.00
N LEU A 15 42.21 13.50 7.90
CA LEU A 15 42.46 12.13 7.44
C LEU A 15 42.92 12.14 5.98
N ALA A 16 44.22 11.95 5.79
CA ALA A 16 44.82 11.56 4.53
C ALA A 16 44.68 10.03 4.37
N GLY A 17 44.39 9.56 3.16
CA GLY A 17 44.27 8.14 2.85
C GLY A 17 44.21 7.90 1.35
N MET A 18 45.29 8.23 0.66
CA MET A 18 45.54 7.90 -0.74
C MET A 18 45.84 6.39 -0.82
N LEU A 19 45.08 5.62 -1.61
CA LEU A 19 45.47 4.27 -2.03
C LEU A 19 45.72 4.27 -3.54
N VAL A 20 46.79 3.56 -3.88
CA VAL A 20 47.64 3.73 -5.06
C VAL A 20 47.11 2.98 -6.29
N LEU A 21 47.39 3.54 -7.46
CA LEU A 21 47.19 2.97 -8.80
C LEU A 21 48.14 1.79 -9.09
N THR A 22 47.82 1.09 -10.20
CA THR A 22 48.60 0.09 -10.98
C THR A 22 48.17 -1.37 -10.70
N ALA A 23 47.88 -2.23 -11.67
CA ALA A 23 48.49 -2.34 -13.00
C ALA A 23 47.59 -3.02 -14.06
N CYS A 24 47.81 -2.57 -15.31
CA CYS A 24 47.78 -3.27 -16.61
C CYS A 24 46.70 -4.31 -16.98
N GLY A 25 46.00 -4.03 -18.08
CA GLY A 25 45.48 -5.10 -18.94
C GLY A 25 44.51 -4.67 -20.05
N LYS A 26 45.06 -4.29 -21.20
CA LYS A 26 44.55 -4.56 -22.56
C LYS A 26 43.17 -4.00 -23.00
N LYS A 27 43.24 -3.27 -24.11
CA LYS A 27 42.18 -2.97 -25.07
C LYS A 27 41.65 -4.27 -25.70
N GLU A 28 40.40 -4.22 -26.17
CA GLU A 28 39.74 -5.03 -27.23
C GLU A 28 38.43 -5.73 -26.80
N GLU A 29 37.34 -5.23 -27.40
CA GLU A 29 36.16 -5.90 -27.98
C GLU A 29 35.61 -7.21 -27.38
N GLN A 30 34.32 -7.19 -27.00
CA GLN A 30 33.31 -8.09 -27.57
C GLN A 30 31.86 -7.71 -27.16
N GLN A 31 31.13 -7.18 -28.15
CA GLN A 31 29.68 -7.36 -28.38
C GLN A 31 29.44 -8.86 -28.67
N PRO A 32 28.33 -9.54 -28.28
CA PRO A 32 26.92 -9.28 -28.64
C PRO A 32 25.93 -9.61 -27.47
N ALA A 33 24.60 -9.43 -27.50
CA ALA A 33 23.63 -9.40 -28.58
C ALA A 33 22.36 -8.67 -28.09
N ALA A 34 21.80 -7.82 -28.95
CA ALA A 34 20.38 -7.50 -28.92
C ALA A 34 19.58 -8.69 -29.46
N PRO A 35 18.30 -8.82 -29.07
CA PRO A 35 17.28 -9.05 -30.08
C PRO A 35 16.16 -8.01 -30.03
N ALA A 36 15.67 -7.72 -31.23
CA ALA A 36 14.74 -6.65 -31.59
C ALA A 36 13.29 -6.85 -31.10
N PRO A 37 12.52 -5.76 -30.97
CA PRO A 37 11.06 -5.82 -31.06
C PRO A 37 10.63 -5.90 -32.54
N SER A 38 9.97 -6.99 -32.92
CA SER A 38 9.29 -7.07 -34.22
C SER A 38 7.79 -6.81 -34.05
N SER A 39 7.34 -5.84 -34.83
CA SER A 39 5.98 -5.35 -35.00
C SER A 39 5.16 -6.26 -35.94
N THR A 40 3.84 -6.01 -35.95
CA THR A 40 2.95 -5.99 -37.14
C THR A 40 1.92 -7.13 -37.29
N ALA A 41 0.69 -6.79 -36.86
CA ALA A 41 -0.58 -6.80 -37.61
C ALA A 41 -1.27 -8.14 -38.05
N PRO A 42 -2.62 -8.10 -38.23
CA PRO A 42 -3.51 -9.26 -38.26
C PRO A 42 -3.87 -9.73 -39.67
N ALA A 43 -4.39 -10.97 -39.78
CA ALA A 43 -5.03 -11.47 -40.99
C ALA A 43 -6.26 -12.34 -40.67
N ALA A 44 -7.43 -11.90 -41.16
CA ALA A 44 -8.58 -12.73 -41.54
C ALA A 44 -8.39 -13.11 -43.05
N PRO A 45 -9.07 -14.12 -43.68
CA PRO A 45 -10.53 -14.31 -43.69
C PRO A 45 -11.06 -15.78 -43.79
N ALA A 46 -12.39 -15.89 -43.94
CA ALA A 46 -13.37 -17.01 -44.02
C ALA A 46 -13.17 -18.04 -45.18
N PRO A 47 -14.12 -18.94 -45.63
CA PRO A 47 -15.52 -19.23 -45.21
C PRO A 47 -16.02 -20.74 -45.29
N ALA A 48 -17.30 -20.96 -44.89
CA ALA A 48 -18.32 -21.95 -45.35
C ALA A 48 -18.02 -23.50 -45.32
N SER A 49 -18.95 -24.47 -45.20
CA SER A 49 -20.37 -24.60 -45.59
C SER A 49 -21.01 -25.93 -45.08
N THR A 50 -22.37 -25.98 -44.95
CA THR A 50 -23.33 -27.12 -45.18
C THR A 50 -23.21 -28.46 -44.39
N ALA A 51 -24.12 -28.83 -43.47
CA ALA A 51 -25.49 -29.46 -43.60
C ALA A 51 -25.46 -31.03 -43.65
N PRO A 52 -26.59 -31.79 -43.56
CA PRO A 52 -27.49 -32.03 -42.41
C PRO A 52 -27.76 -33.55 -42.11
N ALA A 53 -28.62 -33.79 -41.11
CA ALA A 53 -29.54 -34.94 -40.91
C ALA A 53 -29.03 -36.33 -40.44
N ALA A 54 -29.61 -36.85 -39.35
CA ALA A 54 -30.51 -38.02 -39.35
C ALA A 54 -30.85 -38.46 -37.91
N ALA A 55 -32.01 -39.11 -37.78
CA ALA A 55 -32.77 -39.33 -36.56
C ALA A 55 -32.50 -40.67 -35.85
N SER A 56 -33.09 -40.78 -34.65
CA SER A 56 -33.82 -41.95 -34.10
C SER A 56 -33.22 -42.72 -32.90
N THR A 57 -34.02 -42.68 -31.83
CA THR A 57 -34.42 -43.76 -30.88
C THR A 57 -33.46 -44.26 -29.78
N VAL A 58 -34.05 -44.43 -28.57
CA VAL A 58 -33.95 -45.51 -27.55
C VAL A 58 -34.13 -44.86 -26.16
N ALA A 59 -35.31 -44.97 -25.53
CA ALA A 59 -35.78 -46.01 -24.59
C ALA A 59 -35.31 -45.86 -23.12
N ALA A 60 -36.31 -45.61 -22.26
CA ALA A 60 -36.55 -46.12 -20.89
C ALA A 60 -35.51 -46.03 -19.73
N ALA A 61 -35.95 -45.29 -18.69
CA ALA A 61 -35.82 -45.54 -17.23
C ALA A 61 -34.42 -45.47 -16.55
N PRO A 62 -34.29 -45.25 -15.22
CA PRO A 62 -35.29 -45.01 -14.16
C PRO A 62 -35.10 -43.66 -13.42
N ALA A 63 -35.97 -43.39 -12.45
CA ALA A 63 -35.96 -42.23 -11.58
C ALA A 63 -34.64 -42.06 -10.81
N ALA A 64 -33.89 -41.00 -11.10
CA ALA A 64 -32.83 -40.51 -10.22
C ALA A 64 -33.47 -39.65 -9.13
N ALA A 65 -33.40 -40.14 -7.89
CA ALA A 65 -33.66 -39.32 -6.71
C ALA A 65 -32.81 -38.04 -6.79
N PRO A 66 -33.32 -36.87 -6.33
CA PRO A 66 -32.49 -35.68 -6.24
C PRO A 66 -31.41 -35.96 -5.19
N THR A 67 -30.21 -36.32 -5.65
CA THR A 67 -28.99 -36.15 -4.86
C THR A 67 -28.97 -34.70 -4.43
N ALA A 68 -29.16 -34.46 -3.13
CA ALA A 68 -28.93 -33.15 -2.54
C ALA A 68 -27.51 -32.74 -2.95
N ALA A 69 -27.43 -31.79 -3.88
CA ALA A 69 -26.16 -31.18 -4.25
C ALA A 69 -25.50 -30.71 -2.95
N PRO A 70 -24.20 -30.99 -2.72
CA PRO A 70 -23.50 -30.38 -1.61
C PRO A 70 -23.71 -28.88 -1.76
N ALA A 71 -24.35 -28.27 -0.76
CA ALA A 71 -24.59 -26.84 -0.75
C ALA A 71 -23.22 -26.19 -1.01
N ALA A 72 -23.07 -25.59 -2.20
CA ALA A 72 -21.91 -24.76 -2.48
C ALA A 72 -21.76 -23.81 -1.29
N PRO A 73 -20.57 -23.67 -0.69
CA PRO A 73 -20.39 -22.78 0.44
C PRO A 73 -20.96 -21.44 0.03
N VAL A 74 -22.03 -21.03 0.71
CA VAL A 74 -22.63 -19.71 0.54
C VAL A 74 -21.47 -18.74 0.64
N ALA A 75 -21.11 -18.11 -0.49
CA ALA A 75 -20.09 -17.09 -0.51
C ALA A 75 -20.55 -16.06 0.50
N ALA A 76 -19.91 -16.03 1.67
CA ALA A 76 -20.24 -15.09 2.71
C ALA A 76 -20.18 -13.70 2.08
N SER A 77 -21.30 -12.99 2.08
CA SER A 77 -21.39 -11.67 1.44
C SER A 77 -20.43 -10.71 2.13
N GLU A 78 -19.20 -10.62 1.61
CA GLU A 78 -18.20 -9.71 2.13
C GLU A 78 -18.63 -8.28 1.83
N SER A 79 -18.95 -7.54 2.88
CA SER A 79 -19.49 -6.18 2.81
C SER A 79 -18.73 -5.28 3.76
N LEU A 80 -17.40 -5.36 3.73
CA LEU A 80 -16.54 -4.53 4.57
C LEU A 80 -16.37 -3.13 3.96
N LYS A 81 -16.56 -2.10 4.80
CA LYS A 81 -16.28 -0.70 4.46
C LYS A 81 -15.54 0.01 5.59
N VAL A 82 -14.78 1.04 5.25
CA VAL A 82 -14.20 1.95 6.25
C VAL A 82 -15.25 2.99 6.63
N ALA A 83 -15.61 3.04 7.90
CA ALA A 83 -16.58 3.99 8.44
C ALA A 83 -15.93 5.33 8.82
N SER A 84 -14.74 5.29 9.43
CA SER A 84 -14.00 6.50 9.79
C SER A 84 -12.50 6.26 9.99
N VAL A 85 -11.72 7.32 9.82
CA VAL A 85 -10.30 7.36 10.14
C VAL A 85 -10.10 8.48 11.15
N THR A 86 -9.44 8.18 12.27
CA THR A 86 -9.17 9.16 13.33
C THR A 86 -7.69 9.12 13.66
N LEU A 87 -7.03 10.28 13.63
CA LEU A 87 -5.64 10.40 14.04
C LEU A 87 -5.52 10.92 15.46
N GLY A 88 -4.43 10.55 16.12
CA GLY A 88 -4.03 11.12 17.40
C GLY A 88 -2.68 10.59 17.86
N ASN A 89 -2.24 11.02 19.03
CA ASN A 89 -0.96 10.61 19.62
C ASN A 89 -1.11 9.56 20.73
N ALA A 90 -2.34 9.16 21.04
CA ALA A 90 -2.66 8.15 22.04
C ALA A 90 -3.90 7.35 21.63
N VAL A 91 -3.92 6.07 22.00
CA VAL A 91 -5.04 5.16 21.79
C VAL A 91 -5.53 4.58 23.12
N GLY A 92 -6.85 4.36 23.21
CA GLY A 92 -7.50 3.70 24.33
C GLY A 92 -7.38 2.16 24.25
N ASN A 93 -7.90 1.50 25.29
CA ASN A 93 -7.95 0.02 25.36
C ASN A 93 -8.74 -0.62 24.22
N ASP A 94 -9.68 0.12 23.66
CA ASP A 94 -10.56 -0.26 22.55
C ASP A 94 -9.92 -0.02 21.17
N LYS A 95 -8.62 0.26 21.11
CA LYS A 95 -7.85 0.56 19.88
C LYS A 95 -8.26 1.84 19.15
N LYS A 96 -9.24 2.60 19.68
CA LYS A 96 -9.59 3.92 19.17
C LYS A 96 -8.61 4.97 19.67
N VAL A 97 -8.45 6.03 18.89
CA VAL A 97 -7.71 7.21 19.33
C VAL A 97 -8.44 7.87 20.50
N ALA A 98 -7.74 8.07 21.61
CA ALA A 98 -8.33 8.64 22.83
C ALA A 98 -8.57 10.16 22.70
N LYS A 99 -7.70 10.85 21.95
CA LYS A 99 -7.81 12.28 21.66
C LYS A 99 -7.54 12.51 20.18
N ALA A 100 -8.62 12.75 19.44
CA ALA A 100 -8.53 13.06 18.02
C ALA A 100 -7.69 14.33 17.81
N LYS A 101 -6.71 14.25 16.92
CA LYS A 101 -5.78 15.32 16.62
C LYS A 101 -5.22 15.18 15.22
N THR A 102 -5.23 16.28 14.48
CA THR A 102 -4.67 16.40 13.12
C THR A 102 -3.52 17.40 13.05
N SER A 103 -3.05 17.89 14.21
CA SER A 103 -1.89 18.78 14.35
C SER A 103 -0.94 18.21 15.39
N PHE A 104 0.22 17.77 14.93
CA PHE A 104 1.26 17.11 15.71
C PHE A 104 2.46 18.01 15.88
N VAL A 105 3.21 17.80 16.95
CA VAL A 105 4.47 18.51 17.17
C VAL A 105 5.59 17.72 16.50
N ALA A 106 6.59 18.38 15.90
CA ALA A 106 7.74 17.71 15.31
C ALA A 106 8.44 16.73 16.27
N SER A 107 8.41 17.02 17.58
CA SER A 107 8.97 16.16 18.64
C SER A 107 8.07 15.00 19.08
N ASP A 108 6.82 14.88 18.58
CA ASP A 108 5.94 13.74 18.87
C ASP A 108 6.51 12.47 18.21
N LYS A 109 7.05 11.54 18.99
CA LYS A 109 7.72 10.36 18.42
C LYS A 109 6.77 9.37 17.75
N ILE A 110 5.49 9.40 18.09
CA ILE A 110 4.50 8.38 17.69
C ILE A 110 3.22 9.06 17.24
N ILE A 111 2.70 8.62 16.09
CA ILE A 111 1.40 9.01 15.56
C ILE A 111 0.59 7.75 15.32
N TYR A 112 -0.68 7.78 15.71
CA TYR A 112 -1.63 6.70 15.53
C TYR A 112 -2.73 7.11 14.56
N ALA A 113 -3.14 6.20 13.67
CA ALA A 113 -4.40 6.26 12.95
C ALA A 113 -5.26 5.07 13.36
N SER A 114 -6.41 5.36 13.94
CA SER A 114 -7.45 4.37 14.20
C SER A 114 -8.44 4.38 13.04
N VAL A 115 -8.62 3.24 12.40
CA VAL A 115 -9.59 3.03 11.32
C VAL A 115 -10.74 2.19 11.87
N ALA A 116 -11.94 2.76 11.88
CA ALA A 116 -13.15 2.01 12.14
C ALA A 116 -13.64 1.40 10.82
N THR A 117 -13.81 0.08 10.80
CA THR A 117 -14.39 -0.66 9.69
C THR A 117 -15.71 -1.27 10.14
N GLU A 118 -16.63 -1.45 9.21
CA GLU A 118 -17.95 -2.02 9.47
C GLU A 118 -18.31 -3.03 8.37
N GLY A 119 -19.03 -4.07 8.77
CA GLY A 119 -19.47 -5.15 7.89
C GLY A 119 -18.68 -6.43 8.12
N THR A 120 -18.83 -7.37 7.20
CA THR A 120 -18.27 -8.72 7.33
C THR A 120 -17.21 -8.99 6.27
N THR A 121 -16.11 -9.62 6.66
CA THR A 121 -15.09 -10.19 5.77
C THR A 121 -14.37 -11.36 6.43
N ALA A 122 -14.07 -12.39 5.65
CA ALA A 122 -13.23 -13.51 6.04
C ALA A 122 -11.73 -13.21 5.89
N GLY A 123 -11.36 -12.20 5.10
CA GLY A 123 -9.96 -11.81 4.91
C GLY A 123 -9.79 -10.60 3.99
N ALA A 124 -9.90 -9.40 4.54
CA ALA A 124 -9.58 -8.17 3.82
C ALA A 124 -8.20 -7.63 4.21
N THR A 125 -7.56 -6.90 3.32
CA THR A 125 -6.27 -6.23 3.60
C THR A 125 -6.49 -4.72 3.71
N LEU A 126 -6.18 -4.18 4.88
CA LEU A 126 -6.24 -2.75 5.16
C LEU A 126 -4.81 -2.18 5.10
N THR A 127 -4.57 -1.25 4.20
CA THR A 127 -3.27 -0.59 4.02
C THR A 127 -3.38 0.87 4.42
N ALA A 128 -2.55 1.33 5.35
CA ALA A 128 -2.38 2.73 5.69
C ALA A 128 -1.07 3.25 5.10
N LYS A 129 -1.19 4.04 4.03
CA LYS A 129 -0.06 4.71 3.39
C LYS A 129 0.05 6.14 3.88
N TRP A 130 1.18 6.45 4.51
CA TRP A 130 1.51 7.74 5.07
C TRP A 130 2.45 8.46 4.12
N ILE A 131 2.08 9.67 3.72
CA ILE A 131 2.89 10.50 2.84
C ILE A 131 3.10 11.87 3.46
N TYR A 132 4.29 12.41 3.26
CA TYR A 132 4.62 13.80 3.48
C TYR A 132 4.42 14.55 2.16
N GLN A 133 3.80 15.72 2.21
CA GLN A 133 3.55 16.59 1.08
C GLN A 133 4.06 17.99 1.39
N ASP A 134 4.99 18.47 0.56
CA ASP A 134 5.48 19.84 0.58
C ASP A 134 5.47 20.41 -0.83
N GLY A 135 4.54 21.32 -1.09
CA GLY A 135 4.20 21.75 -2.46
C GLY A 135 3.83 20.56 -3.35
N ASP A 136 4.55 20.42 -4.46
CA ASP A 136 4.40 19.30 -5.40
C ASP A 136 5.17 18.03 -5.00
N THR A 137 6.02 18.11 -3.98
CA THR A 137 6.86 16.98 -3.54
C THR A 137 6.04 16.06 -2.63
N VAL A 138 5.86 14.82 -3.05
CA VAL A 138 5.20 13.77 -2.26
C VAL A 138 6.21 12.68 -1.91
N THR A 139 6.47 12.49 -0.61
CA THR A 139 7.37 11.44 -0.11
C THR A 139 6.60 10.42 0.70
N THR A 140 6.73 9.13 0.38
CA THR A 140 6.18 8.06 1.21
C THR A 140 6.96 7.96 2.50
N VAL A 141 6.29 8.17 3.62
CA VAL A 141 6.88 8.11 4.96
C VAL A 141 6.79 6.71 5.53
N SER A 142 5.64 6.05 5.33
CA SER A 142 5.43 4.68 5.77
C SER A 142 4.28 4.05 5.00
N ASP A 143 4.33 2.74 4.82
CA ASP A 143 3.25 1.95 4.22
C ASP A 143 3.08 0.71 5.07
N ILE A 144 1.90 0.57 5.69
CA ILE A 144 1.61 -0.49 6.65
C ILE A 144 0.36 -1.21 6.20
N SER A 145 0.49 -2.50 5.87
CA SER A 145 -0.63 -3.38 5.54
C SER A 145 -0.94 -4.32 6.70
N GLN A 146 -2.22 -4.53 6.97
CA GLN A 146 -2.71 -5.50 7.94
C GLN A 146 -3.89 -6.27 7.34
N SER A 147 -3.87 -7.60 7.47
CA SER A 147 -5.01 -8.44 7.13
C SER A 147 -6.00 -8.48 8.30
N ILE A 148 -7.29 -8.33 8.02
CA ILE A 148 -8.37 -8.32 9.00
C ILE A 148 -9.48 -9.28 8.58
N SER A 149 -10.05 -9.95 9.57
CA SER A 149 -11.24 -10.79 9.44
C SER A 149 -12.19 -10.37 10.55
N THR A 150 -13.41 -9.97 10.19
CA THR A 150 -14.41 -9.46 11.15
C THR A 150 -15.81 -9.78 10.64
N ASP A 151 -16.74 -10.00 11.55
CA ASP A 151 -18.18 -10.18 11.27
C ASP A 151 -18.98 -9.05 11.93
N GLY A 152 -18.60 -7.81 11.64
CA GLY A 152 -19.17 -6.63 12.28
C GLY A 152 -18.19 -5.47 12.46
N PRO A 153 -18.58 -4.45 13.25
CA PRO A 153 -17.76 -3.29 13.53
C PRO A 153 -16.42 -3.69 14.17
N ALA A 154 -15.32 -3.29 13.55
CA ALA A 154 -13.97 -3.53 14.03
C ALA A 154 -13.14 -2.24 13.99
N VAL A 155 -12.11 -2.17 14.83
CA VAL A 155 -11.20 -1.04 14.87
C VAL A 155 -9.77 -1.54 14.69
N THR A 156 -9.12 -1.03 13.65
CA THR A 156 -7.73 -1.34 13.34
C THR A 156 -6.87 -0.11 13.57
N THR A 157 -5.83 -0.23 14.39
CA THR A 157 -4.90 0.87 14.64
C THR A 157 -3.62 0.67 13.85
N PHE A 158 -3.20 1.71 13.14
CA PHE A 158 -1.89 1.84 12.54
C PHE A 158 -1.04 2.79 13.38
N LYS A 159 0.22 2.44 13.59
CA LYS A 159 1.17 3.23 14.36
C LYS A 159 2.40 3.50 13.50
N ILE A 160 2.77 4.77 13.39
CA ILE A 160 4.06 5.18 12.85
C ILE A 160 4.89 5.77 13.97
N GLN A 161 6.19 5.49 13.96
CA GLN A 161 7.12 5.98 14.96
C GLN A 161 8.36 6.52 14.26
N ASN A 162 8.76 7.72 14.65
CA ASN A 162 10.02 8.32 14.25
C ASN A 162 10.83 8.60 15.53
N PRO A 163 12.00 7.97 15.73
CA PRO A 163 12.86 8.26 16.88
C PRO A 163 13.45 9.67 16.81
N ASN A 164 13.54 10.24 15.61
CA ASN A 164 13.95 11.61 15.34
C ASN A 164 12.73 12.53 15.27
N GLU A 165 12.95 13.81 14.99
CA GLU A 165 11.87 14.76 14.77
C GLU A 165 11.20 14.53 13.40
N TRP A 166 9.89 14.66 13.35
CA TRP A 166 9.13 14.65 12.11
C TRP A 166 9.39 15.95 11.32
N PRO A 167 9.63 15.87 10.00
CA PRO A 167 9.68 17.05 9.15
C PRO A 167 8.43 17.92 9.31
N GLU A 168 8.59 19.23 9.38
CA GLU A 168 7.47 20.14 9.44
C GLU A 168 6.76 20.20 8.08
N GLY A 169 5.44 20.30 8.09
CA GLY A 169 4.65 20.44 6.87
C GLY A 169 3.39 19.60 6.89
N LYS A 170 2.88 19.32 5.69
CA LYS A 170 1.61 18.63 5.51
C LYS A 170 1.85 17.15 5.29
N TYR A 171 0.99 16.35 5.88
CA TYR A 171 1.00 14.92 5.75
C TYR A 171 -0.39 14.44 5.39
N LYS A 172 -0.46 13.25 4.81
CA LYS A 172 -1.71 12.59 4.50
C LYS A 172 -1.56 11.10 4.76
N VAL A 173 -2.51 10.54 5.47
CA VAL A 173 -2.70 9.09 5.52
C VAL A 173 -3.78 8.72 4.52
N THR A 174 -3.51 7.73 3.68
CA THR A 174 -4.49 7.14 2.77
C THR A 174 -4.72 5.71 3.20
N VAL A 175 -5.97 5.41 3.55
CA VAL A 175 -6.41 4.08 3.93
C VAL A 175 -7.00 3.40 2.71
N SER A 176 -6.46 2.24 2.37
CA SER A 176 -6.92 1.41 1.25
C SER A 176 -7.42 0.08 1.77
N LEU A 177 -8.57 -0.36 1.27
CA LEU A 177 -9.14 -1.67 1.53
C LEU A 177 -9.01 -2.53 0.27
N ASN A 178 -8.31 -3.66 0.36
CA ASN A 178 -8.02 -4.54 -0.77
C ASN A 178 -7.38 -3.79 -1.96
N GLY A 179 -6.51 -2.83 -1.67
CA GLY A 179 -5.85 -1.97 -2.67
C GLY A 179 -6.69 -0.79 -3.18
N GLN A 180 -7.98 -0.72 -2.86
CA GLN A 180 -8.86 0.41 -3.21
C GLN A 180 -8.78 1.49 -2.13
N ALA A 181 -8.44 2.73 -2.48
CA ALA A 181 -8.43 3.83 -1.53
C ALA A 181 -9.87 4.16 -1.08
N VAL A 182 -10.17 3.95 0.20
CA VAL A 182 -11.51 4.10 0.79
C VAL A 182 -11.60 5.25 1.78
N GLY A 183 -10.47 5.79 2.22
CA GLY A 183 -10.42 6.92 3.12
C GLY A 183 -9.07 7.62 3.04
N ASN A 184 -9.06 8.90 3.35
CA ASN A 184 -7.83 9.64 3.53
C ASN A 184 -8.05 10.70 4.60
N GLU A 185 -7.00 11.01 5.33
CA GLU A 185 -7.04 12.01 6.39
C GLU A 185 -5.74 12.82 6.34
N ALA A 186 -5.89 14.14 6.26
CA ALA A 186 -4.76 15.06 6.21
C ALA A 186 -4.42 15.55 7.63
N PHE A 187 -3.14 15.71 7.91
CA PHE A 187 -2.67 16.26 9.16
C PHE A 187 -1.41 17.09 8.95
N GLU A 188 -1.08 17.93 9.91
CA GLU A 188 0.10 18.79 9.86
C GLU A 188 1.03 18.47 11.02
N VAL A 189 2.33 18.59 10.76
CA VAL A 189 3.37 18.58 11.79
C VAL A 189 3.98 19.97 11.84
N LYS A 190 4.03 20.55 13.04
CA LYS A 190 4.59 21.89 13.29
C LYS A 190 5.62 21.82 14.40
N LYS A 191 6.61 22.70 14.40
CA LYS A 191 7.36 22.99 15.62
C LYS A 191 6.43 23.52 16.70
N ARG A 192 6.86 23.28 17.93
CA ARG A 192 6.14 23.67 19.14
C ARG A 192 6.16 25.18 19.34
#